data_AF-A0A8J7VZ85-F1
#
_entry.id   AF-A0A8J7VZ85-F1
#
_cell.length_a   1.000
_cell.length_b   1.000
_cell.length_c   1.000
_cell.angle_alpha   90.00
_cell.angle_beta   90.00
_cell.angle_gamma   90.00
#
_symmetry.space_group_name_H-M   'P 1'
#
loop_
_entity.id
_entity.type
_entity.pdbx_description
1 polymer ?
#
loop_
_entity_poly.entity_id
_entity_poly.type
_entity_poly.pdbx_seq_one_letter_code
_entity_poly.pdbx_strand_id
1 'polypeptide(L)'
;MKRELKCSIVQDLLPNYIEKLTSYDTNQAIQEHLNTCADCKNLYEQMVIDISTPVSAPKIELKFLKKVKRTRILAAALCIVLTLVLSYLLYHSEYHYTIDKSDLSVAITEFTTPFEPAFEAYVLETQAVGNTLIASFKDQAHPDNYGVAVLVKGFNQRYRIVRTQIKASDYSSVVEIFPLEIKNERYYAVSGYNLSSDIHFYGMDYDAYMNPGYLSKDRVTQSIQFEVKNPQFLEIYPADELDERAVNESSETLYNYRLTEASLYDANGNEITENFRNENPGVRAHSGAGKAELFLLYIYIAIVIGLGIIMTRYFLTE
;
A
#
# COMPACT_ATOMS: atom_id res chain seq x y z
N MET A 1 86.38 52.79 -14.99
CA MET A 1 85.45 53.83 -14.51
C MET A 1 84.25 53.13 -13.91
N LYS A 2 84.17 52.97 -12.58
CA LYS A 2 83.02 52.33 -11.92
C LYS A 2 81.81 53.25 -12.11
N ARG A 3 80.77 52.77 -12.77
CA ARG A 3 79.50 53.48 -12.89
C ARG A 3 78.73 53.21 -11.59
N GLU A 4 78.64 54.19 -10.71
CA GLU A 4 77.77 54.08 -9.54
C GLU A 4 76.30 54.11 -10.02
N LEU A 5 75.57 53.04 -9.71
CA LEU A 5 74.15 52.94 -10.03
C LEU A 5 73.37 53.87 -9.09
N LYS A 6 72.51 54.72 -9.65
CA LYS A 6 71.70 55.65 -8.86
C LYS A 6 70.60 54.90 -8.11
N CYS A 7 70.35 55.27 -6.85
CA CYS A 7 69.33 54.64 -6.01
C CYS A 7 67.94 54.64 -6.67
N SER A 8 67.56 55.71 -7.37
CA SER A 8 66.27 55.79 -8.08
C SER A 8 66.07 54.67 -9.08
N ILE A 9 67.12 54.30 -9.83
CA ILE A 9 67.08 53.22 -10.81
C ILE A 9 66.97 51.87 -10.11
N VAL A 10 67.64 51.69 -8.97
CA VAL A 10 67.53 50.44 -8.19
C VAL A 10 66.12 50.28 -7.66
N GLN A 11 65.55 51.32 -7.04
CA GLN A 11 64.21 51.30 -6.47
C GLN A 11 63.14 50.97 -7.52
N ASP A 12 63.22 51.55 -8.72
CA ASP A 12 62.30 51.26 -9.83
C ASP A 12 62.39 49.80 -10.32
N LEU A 13 63.57 49.18 -10.20
CA LEU A 13 63.84 47.81 -10.65
C LEU A 13 63.65 46.75 -9.56
N LEU A 14 63.50 47.13 -8.28
CA LEU A 14 63.35 46.20 -7.16
C LEU A 14 62.16 45.22 -7.33
N PRO A 15 60.96 45.62 -7.79
CA PRO A 15 59.86 44.68 -7.98
C PRO A 15 60.21 43.58 -8.98
N ASN A 16 60.76 43.97 -10.14
CA ASN A 16 61.21 43.02 -11.16
C ASN A 16 62.37 42.14 -10.68
N TYR A 17 63.26 42.68 -9.84
CA TYR A 17 64.36 41.93 -9.24
C TYR A 17 63.85 40.86 -8.27
N ILE A 18 62.86 41.18 -7.42
CA ILE A 18 62.23 40.24 -6.49
C ILE A 18 61.50 39.12 -7.25
N GLU A 19 60.81 39.46 -8.34
CA GLU A 19 60.12 38.50 -9.23
C GLU A 19 61.08 37.74 -10.18
N LYS A 20 62.39 37.98 -10.10
CA LYS A 20 63.44 37.38 -10.95
C LYS A 20 63.22 37.61 -12.46
N LEU A 21 62.69 38.76 -12.83
CA LEU A 21 62.41 39.17 -14.20
C LEU A 21 63.50 40.08 -14.80
N THR A 22 64.60 40.31 -14.09
CA THR A 22 65.74 41.11 -14.59
C THR A 22 66.86 40.22 -15.15
N SER A 23 67.66 40.77 -16.07
CA SER A 23 68.81 40.06 -16.67
C SER A 23 69.93 39.80 -15.67
N TYR A 24 70.82 38.84 -15.97
CA TYR A 24 71.96 38.49 -15.10
C TYR A 24 72.84 39.71 -14.75
N ASP A 25 73.19 40.51 -15.75
CA ASP A 25 74.03 41.71 -15.56
C ASP A 25 73.33 42.76 -14.68
N THR A 26 72.01 42.89 -14.82
CA THR A 26 71.19 43.78 -13.99
C THR A 26 71.11 43.30 -12.54
N ASN A 27 70.95 41.99 -12.33
CA ASN A 27 70.94 41.38 -10.99
C ASN A 27 72.26 41.65 -10.25
N GLN A 28 73.40 41.45 -10.92
CA GLN A 28 74.71 41.67 -10.30
C GLN A 28 74.88 43.15 -9.90
N ALA A 29 74.49 44.08 -10.76
CA ALA A 29 74.62 45.51 -10.50
C ALA A 29 73.69 45.98 -9.35
N ILE A 30 72.47 45.44 -9.26
CA ILE A 30 71.54 45.69 -8.14
C ILE A 30 72.10 45.11 -6.84
N GLN A 31 72.64 43.89 -6.86
CA GLN A 31 73.19 43.23 -5.67
C GLN A 31 74.42 43.97 -5.12
N GLU A 32 75.31 44.44 -5.98
CA GLU A 32 76.44 45.29 -5.59
C GLU A 32 75.98 46.61 -4.94
N HIS A 33 74.90 47.20 -5.44
CA HIS A 33 74.31 48.41 -4.85
C HIS A 33 73.62 48.14 -3.51
N LEU A 34 72.87 47.05 -3.36
CA LEU A 34 72.24 46.67 -2.09
C LEU A 34 73.25 46.38 -0.97
N ASN A 35 74.46 45.92 -1.33
CA ASN A 35 75.56 45.72 -0.38
C ASN A 35 76.18 47.04 0.12
N THR A 36 75.99 48.14 -0.60
CA THR A 36 76.63 49.44 -0.31
C THR A 36 75.64 50.52 0.12
N CYS A 37 74.36 50.39 -0.19
CA CYS A 37 73.30 51.34 0.14
C CYS A 37 72.29 50.76 1.14
N ALA A 38 72.27 51.29 2.36
CA ALA A 38 71.35 50.86 3.42
C ALA A 38 69.88 51.16 3.10
N ASP A 39 69.59 52.28 2.43
CA ASP A 39 68.23 52.70 2.11
C ASP A 39 67.56 51.74 1.11
N CYS A 40 68.28 51.37 0.05
CA CYS A 40 67.78 50.41 -0.94
C CYS A 40 67.65 49.00 -0.36
N LYS A 41 68.53 48.62 0.59
CA LYS A 41 68.43 47.35 1.30
C LYS A 41 67.19 47.26 2.19
N ASN A 42 66.90 48.31 2.96
CA ASN A 42 65.70 48.38 3.80
C ASN A 42 64.42 48.31 2.95
N LEU A 43 64.39 49.00 1.81
CA LEU A 43 63.25 48.97 0.89
C LEU A 43 63.03 47.57 0.28
N TYR A 44 64.11 46.88 -0.12
CA TYR A 44 64.05 45.50 -0.58
C TYR A 44 63.50 44.55 0.49
N GLU A 45 64.00 44.65 1.73
CA GLU A 45 63.53 43.82 2.84
C GLU A 45 62.04 44.06 3.15
N GLN A 46 61.57 45.31 3.13
CA GLN A 46 60.16 45.65 3.29
C GLN A 46 59.28 45.02 2.20
N MET A 47 59.68 45.11 0.93
CA MET A 47 58.92 44.53 -0.19
C MET A 47 58.89 43.00 -0.14
N VAL A 48 59.98 42.35 0.25
CA VAL A 48 60.05 40.89 0.41
C VAL A 48 59.16 40.40 1.56
N ILE A 49 59.06 41.17 2.65
CA ILE A 49 58.17 40.87 3.77
C ILE A 49 56.70 40.93 3.34
N ASP A 50 56.29 41.94 2.57
CA ASP A 50 54.92 42.06 2.05
C ASP A 50 54.53 40.87 1.16
N ILE A 51 55.44 40.41 0.30
CA ILE A 51 55.21 39.28 -0.62
C ILE A 51 55.21 37.92 0.11
N SER A 52 55.95 37.80 1.22
CA SER A 52 56.10 36.55 1.98
C SER A 52 54.94 36.28 2.94
N THR A 53 53.92 37.14 2.99
CA THR A 53 52.68 36.82 3.68
C THR A 53 51.78 36.00 2.75
N PRO A 54 51.67 34.67 2.94
CA PRO A 54 50.68 33.93 2.19
C PRO A 54 49.31 34.45 2.62
N VAL A 55 48.60 35.11 1.71
CA VAL A 55 47.16 35.30 1.82
C VAL A 55 46.55 33.91 1.71
N SER A 56 46.59 33.16 2.82
CA SER A 56 45.83 31.94 2.99
C SER A 56 44.37 32.35 2.82
N ALA A 57 43.73 31.92 1.73
CA ALA A 57 42.29 31.99 1.59
C ALA A 57 41.65 31.59 2.94
N PRO A 58 40.72 32.39 3.49
CA PRO A 58 40.31 32.26 4.88
C PRO A 58 39.72 30.87 5.13
N LYS A 59 40.39 30.06 5.98
CA LYS A 59 39.93 28.72 6.40
C LYS A 59 38.50 28.72 6.99
N ILE A 60 38.00 29.89 7.38
CA ILE A 60 36.64 30.15 7.87
C ILE A 60 35.60 29.85 6.78
N GLU A 61 35.85 30.25 5.53
CA GLU A 61 34.91 30.04 4.41
C GLU A 61 34.79 28.55 4.04
N LEU A 62 35.89 27.79 4.08
CA LEU A 62 35.88 26.34 3.81
C LEU A 62 35.11 25.54 4.88
N LYS A 63 35.20 25.93 6.16
CA LYS A 63 34.40 25.29 7.24
C LYS A 63 32.91 25.65 7.11
N PHE A 64 32.60 26.88 6.73
CA PHE A 64 31.22 27.33 6.50
C PHE A 64 30.57 26.57 5.34
N LEU A 65 31.24 26.47 4.19
CA LEU A 65 30.75 25.72 3.02
C LEU A 65 30.53 24.23 3.32
N LYS A 66 31.45 23.59 4.07
CA LYS A 66 31.28 22.19 4.53
C LYS A 66 30.08 22.04 5.48
N LYS A 67 29.86 23.02 6.37
CA LYS A 67 28.73 23.02 7.30
C LYS A 67 27.40 23.18 6.57
N VAL A 68 27.31 24.12 5.62
CA VAL A 68 26.11 24.36 4.79
C VAL A 68 25.77 23.15 3.93
N LYS A 69 26.75 22.53 3.27
CA LYS A 69 26.54 21.29 2.50
C LYS A 69 26.05 20.15 3.39
N ARG A 70 26.60 19.99 4.61
CA ARG A 70 26.18 18.95 5.54
C ARG A 70 24.76 19.19 6.08
N THR A 71 24.38 20.42 6.39
CA THR A 71 23.02 20.75 6.82
C THR A 71 22.00 20.58 5.69
N ARG A 72 22.37 20.88 4.44
CA ARG A 72 21.51 20.63 3.25
C ARG A 72 21.29 19.13 3.00
N ILE A 73 22.36 18.33 3.08
CA ILE A 73 22.24 16.86 2.98
C ILE A 73 21.39 16.29 4.11
N LEU A 74 21.56 16.79 5.35
CA LEU A 74 20.73 16.37 6.48
C LEU A 74 19.26 16.75 6.28
N ALA A 75 18.97 17.95 5.77
CA ALA A 75 17.62 18.38 5.45
C ALA A 75 16.99 17.51 4.35
N ALA A 76 17.73 17.25 3.26
CA ALA A 76 17.29 16.36 2.19
C ALA A 76 17.02 14.94 2.70
N ALA A 77 17.91 14.38 3.53
CA ALA A 77 17.71 13.07 4.15
C ALA A 77 16.47 13.05 5.06
N LEU A 78 16.24 14.10 5.84
CA LEU A 78 15.06 14.24 6.68
C LEU A 78 13.78 14.31 5.86
N CYS A 79 13.78 15.03 4.72
CA CYS A 79 12.66 15.04 3.78
C CYS A 79 12.36 13.64 3.25
N ILE A 80 13.37 12.89 2.82
CA ILE A 80 13.19 11.50 2.34
C ILE A 80 12.57 10.62 3.42
N VAL A 81 13.10 10.67 4.65
CA VAL A 81 12.57 9.88 5.78
C VAL A 81 11.12 10.28 6.07
N LEU A 82 10.81 11.57 6.11
CA LEU A 82 9.45 12.05 6.34
C LEU A 82 8.48 11.57 5.27
N THR A 83 8.88 11.62 3.99
CA THR A 83 8.07 11.11 2.87
C THR A 83 7.79 9.62 3.00
N LEU A 84 8.79 8.82 3.37
CA LEU A 84 8.61 7.38 3.58
C LEU A 84 7.68 7.10 4.77
N VAL A 85 7.84 7.81 5.88
CA VAL A 85 6.99 7.66 7.06
C VAL A 85 5.53 8.02 6.74
N LEU A 86 5.28 9.17 6.10
CA LEU A 86 3.93 9.60 5.73
C LEU A 86 3.28 8.62 4.75
N SER A 87 4.03 8.13 3.75
CA SER A 87 3.54 7.12 2.81
C SER A 87 3.18 5.81 3.51
N TYR A 88 4.00 5.38 4.47
CA TYR A 88 3.72 4.20 5.28
C TYR A 88 2.49 4.40 6.16
N LEU A 89 2.35 5.56 6.81
CA LEU A 89 1.19 5.85 7.67
C LEU A 89 -0.12 5.85 6.87
N LEU A 90 -0.15 6.47 5.69
CA LEU A 90 -1.30 6.40 4.79
C LEU A 90 -1.62 4.98 4.36
N TYR A 91 -0.60 4.18 4.05
CA TYR A 91 -0.81 2.79 3.71
C TYR A 91 -1.36 1.99 4.89
N HIS A 92 -0.79 2.18 6.07
CA HIS A 92 -1.18 1.47 7.29
C HIS A 92 -2.60 1.86 7.73
N SER A 93 -3.02 3.12 7.57
CA SER A 93 -4.39 3.54 7.91
C SER A 93 -5.46 2.86 7.06
N GLU A 94 -5.11 2.31 5.90
CA GLU A 94 -6.02 1.49 5.10
C GLU A 94 -5.83 -0.01 5.36
N TYR A 95 -4.58 -0.46 5.53
CA TYR A 95 -4.23 -1.85 5.82
C TYR A 95 -3.76 -1.98 7.27
N HIS A 96 -4.70 -2.05 8.21
CA HIS A 96 -4.39 -2.19 9.65
C HIS A 96 -4.96 -3.45 10.29
N TYR A 97 -6.06 -4.00 9.78
CA TYR A 97 -6.70 -5.17 10.38
C TYR A 97 -5.83 -6.42 10.23
N THR A 98 -5.77 -7.23 11.28
CA THR A 98 -5.15 -8.56 11.31
C THR A 98 -6.10 -9.61 10.75
N ILE A 99 -5.64 -10.87 10.72
CA ILE A 99 -6.49 -12.03 10.40
C ILE A 99 -7.33 -12.49 11.61
N ASP A 100 -7.12 -11.91 12.79
CA ASP A 100 -7.86 -12.29 13.99
C ASP A 100 -9.35 -12.01 13.82
N LYS A 101 -10.20 -12.99 14.17
CA LYS A 101 -11.65 -12.88 13.97
C LYS A 101 -12.24 -11.67 14.71
N SER A 102 -11.72 -11.30 15.88
CA SER A 102 -12.21 -10.12 16.61
C SER A 102 -11.86 -8.81 15.91
N ASP A 103 -10.66 -8.70 15.35
CA ASP A 103 -10.22 -7.53 14.59
C ASP A 103 -10.98 -7.41 13.26
N LEU A 104 -11.26 -8.53 12.61
CA LEU A 104 -12.12 -8.58 11.41
C LEU A 104 -13.58 -8.22 11.72
N SER A 105 -14.12 -8.65 12.87
CA SER A 105 -15.46 -8.24 13.33
C SER A 105 -15.56 -6.72 13.48
N VAL A 106 -14.55 -6.09 14.06
CA VAL A 106 -14.46 -4.62 14.16
C VAL A 106 -14.40 -4.00 12.76
N ALA A 107 -13.56 -4.52 11.87
CA ALA A 107 -13.43 -4.04 10.50
C ALA A 107 -14.76 -4.02 9.74
N ILE A 108 -15.52 -5.12 9.86
CA ILE A 108 -16.80 -5.27 9.16
C ILE A 108 -17.83 -4.33 9.78
N THR A 109 -17.91 -4.27 11.11
CA THR A 109 -18.81 -3.37 11.83
C THR A 109 -18.57 -1.91 11.44
N GLU A 110 -17.32 -1.44 11.47
CA GLU A 110 -16.97 -0.07 11.07
C GLU A 110 -17.34 0.21 9.60
N PHE A 111 -17.17 -0.79 8.73
CA PHE A 111 -17.50 -0.66 7.31
C PHE A 111 -19.00 -0.62 7.03
N THR A 112 -19.81 -1.30 7.85
CA THR A 112 -21.27 -1.34 7.73
C THR A 112 -21.98 -0.26 8.55
N THR A 113 -21.31 0.38 9.49
CA THR A 113 -21.87 1.43 10.38
C THR A 113 -22.61 2.56 9.65
N PRO A 114 -22.21 3.04 8.46
CA PRO A 114 -22.94 4.10 7.77
C PRO A 114 -24.35 3.69 7.28
N PHE A 115 -24.71 2.41 7.35
CA PHE A 115 -25.98 1.88 6.85
C PHE A 115 -26.92 1.56 8.01
N GLU A 116 -28.21 1.77 7.78
CA GLU A 116 -29.28 1.44 8.71
C GLU A 116 -29.99 0.14 8.27
N PRO A 117 -30.38 -0.75 9.21
CA PRO A 117 -30.06 -0.71 10.63
C PRO A 117 -28.57 -0.92 10.91
N ALA A 118 -28.08 -0.35 12.01
CA ALA A 118 -26.73 -0.60 12.49
C ALA A 118 -26.47 -2.12 12.63
N PHE A 119 -25.29 -2.54 12.17
CA PHE A 119 -24.93 -3.96 12.06
C PHE A 119 -23.73 -4.25 12.96
N GLU A 120 -23.88 -5.14 13.95
CA GLU A 120 -22.81 -5.54 14.87
C GLU A 120 -22.21 -6.88 14.40
N ALA A 121 -21.14 -6.82 13.61
CA ALA A 121 -20.62 -8.00 12.95
C ALA A 121 -19.84 -8.91 13.90
N TYR A 122 -20.13 -10.20 13.83
CA TYR A 122 -19.35 -11.27 14.44
C TYR A 122 -18.88 -12.25 13.36
N VAL A 123 -17.56 -12.34 13.18
CA VAL A 123 -16.94 -13.24 12.19
C VAL A 123 -17.05 -14.69 12.64
N LEU A 124 -17.63 -15.51 11.76
CA LEU A 124 -17.85 -16.94 11.94
C LEU A 124 -16.65 -17.71 11.41
N GLU A 125 -16.38 -17.65 10.11
CA GLU A 125 -15.26 -18.36 9.47
C GLU A 125 -14.52 -17.48 8.47
N THR A 126 -13.29 -17.89 8.17
CA THR A 126 -12.46 -17.21 7.18
C THR A 126 -11.81 -18.21 6.22
N GLN A 127 -11.71 -17.83 4.95
CA GLN A 127 -11.04 -18.62 3.93
C GLN A 127 -10.26 -17.71 2.99
N ALA A 128 -9.02 -18.10 2.68
CA ALA A 128 -8.15 -17.33 1.80
C ALA A 128 -8.14 -17.91 0.37
N VAL A 129 -8.24 -17.03 -0.61
CA VAL A 129 -8.06 -17.32 -2.04
C VAL A 129 -7.00 -16.37 -2.59
N GLY A 130 -5.76 -16.86 -2.69
CA GLY A 130 -4.60 -16.04 -3.02
C GLY A 130 -4.35 -14.92 -2.00
N ASN A 131 -4.47 -13.66 -2.43
CA ASN A 131 -4.33 -12.48 -1.56
C ASN A 131 -5.67 -11.95 -1.04
N THR A 132 -6.77 -12.63 -1.35
CA THR A 132 -8.10 -12.24 -0.91
C THR A 132 -8.51 -13.11 0.28
N LEU A 133 -9.00 -12.49 1.33
CA LEU A 133 -9.59 -13.16 2.47
C LEU A 133 -11.11 -12.96 2.41
N ILE A 134 -11.85 -14.06 2.49
CA ILE A 134 -13.30 -14.05 2.64
C ILE A 134 -13.57 -14.34 4.12
N ALA A 135 -14.40 -13.53 4.75
CA ALA A 135 -14.86 -13.74 6.12
C ALA A 135 -16.38 -13.83 6.12
N SER A 136 -16.94 -14.95 6.57
CA SER A 136 -18.37 -15.02 6.86
C SER A 136 -18.64 -14.40 8.23
N PHE A 137 -19.78 -13.74 8.36
CA PHE A 137 -20.15 -13.06 9.58
C PHE A 137 -21.67 -13.06 9.77
N LYS A 138 -22.10 -12.84 11.01
CA LYS A 138 -23.51 -12.59 11.36
C LYS A 138 -23.65 -11.30 12.14
N ASP A 139 -24.85 -10.74 12.17
CA ASP A 139 -25.20 -9.65 13.07
C ASP A 139 -25.50 -10.21 14.47
N GLN A 140 -24.86 -9.66 15.49
CA GLN A 140 -25.13 -10.02 16.88
C GLN A 140 -26.45 -9.43 17.37
N ALA A 141 -26.86 -8.27 16.85
CA ALA A 141 -28.10 -7.61 17.23
C ALA A 141 -29.32 -8.25 16.55
N HIS A 142 -29.19 -8.67 15.29
CA HIS A 142 -30.24 -9.31 14.49
C HIS A 142 -29.74 -10.62 13.88
N PRO A 143 -29.80 -11.76 14.60
CA PRO A 143 -29.17 -13.03 14.20
C PRO A 143 -29.59 -13.62 12.85
N ASP A 144 -30.70 -13.13 12.28
CA ASP A 144 -31.20 -13.50 10.96
C ASP A 144 -30.43 -12.82 9.83
N ASN A 145 -29.63 -11.77 10.13
CA ASN A 145 -28.76 -11.11 9.16
C ASN A 145 -27.34 -11.67 9.23
N TYR A 146 -26.78 -11.96 8.06
CA TYR A 146 -25.44 -12.49 7.92
C TYR A 146 -24.88 -12.11 6.55
N GLY A 147 -23.62 -12.39 6.33
CA GLY A 147 -22.96 -11.97 5.13
C GLY A 147 -21.57 -12.54 4.95
N VAL A 148 -20.96 -12.11 3.86
CA VAL A 148 -19.54 -12.31 3.61
C VAL A 148 -18.85 -10.98 3.35
N ALA A 149 -17.68 -10.81 3.94
CA ALA A 149 -16.79 -9.69 3.71
C ALA A 149 -15.63 -10.16 2.85
N VAL A 150 -15.27 -9.35 1.87
CA VAL A 150 -14.10 -9.55 1.02
C VAL A 150 -13.04 -8.55 1.44
N LEU A 151 -11.90 -9.07 1.89
CA LEU A 151 -10.75 -8.30 2.30
C LEU A 151 -9.55 -8.62 1.41
N VAL A 152 -8.67 -7.66 1.23
CA VAL A 152 -7.43 -7.84 0.45
C VAL A 152 -6.23 -7.67 1.36
N LYS A 153 -5.30 -8.63 1.27
CA LYS A 153 -4.05 -8.64 2.00
C LYS A 153 -3.05 -7.66 1.41
N GLY A 154 -2.59 -6.74 2.25
CA GLY A 154 -1.53 -5.80 1.95
C GLY A 154 -0.13 -6.41 2.07
N PHE A 155 0.87 -5.67 1.59
CA PHE A 155 2.27 -6.10 1.69
C PHE A 155 2.74 -6.21 3.16
N ASN A 156 2.13 -5.41 4.05
CA ASN A 156 2.38 -5.40 5.48
C ASN A 156 1.70 -6.55 6.24
N GLN A 157 1.15 -7.55 5.53
CA GLN A 157 0.42 -8.69 6.08
C GLN A 157 -0.87 -8.32 6.83
N ARG A 158 -1.34 -7.07 6.69
CA ARG A 158 -2.62 -6.60 7.20
C ARG A 158 -3.66 -6.60 6.08
N TYR A 159 -4.92 -6.50 6.45
CA TYR A 159 -6.05 -6.55 5.56
C TYR A 159 -6.74 -5.20 5.50
N ARG A 160 -7.32 -4.91 4.34
CA ARG A 160 -8.32 -3.85 4.16
C ARG A 160 -9.61 -4.48 3.65
N ILE A 161 -10.75 -4.00 4.13
CA ILE A 161 -12.04 -4.40 3.61
C ILE A 161 -12.31 -3.74 2.25
N VAL A 162 -12.84 -4.51 1.31
CA VAL A 162 -13.16 -4.06 -0.06
C VAL A 162 -14.66 -4.01 -0.27
N ARG A 163 -15.39 -5.05 0.16
CA ARG A 163 -16.83 -5.12 0.06
C ARG A 163 -17.42 -6.05 1.09
N THR A 164 -18.71 -5.87 1.35
CA THR A 164 -19.57 -6.78 2.10
C THR A 164 -20.77 -7.14 1.22
N GLN A 165 -21.27 -8.35 1.36
CA GLN A 165 -22.60 -8.75 0.92
C GLN A 165 -23.36 -9.24 2.14
N ILE A 166 -24.56 -8.72 2.35
CA ILE A 166 -25.39 -9.05 3.50
C ILE A 166 -26.73 -9.56 2.99
N LYS A 167 -27.22 -10.60 3.64
CA LYS A 167 -28.51 -11.23 3.40
C LYS A 167 -29.23 -11.43 4.73
N ALA A 168 -30.54 -11.66 4.63
CA ALA A 168 -31.38 -12.09 5.73
C ALA A 168 -31.91 -13.49 5.44
N SER A 169 -31.91 -14.37 6.42
CA SER A 169 -32.45 -15.73 6.34
C SER A 169 -33.73 -15.79 7.13
N ASP A 170 -34.71 -16.49 6.57
CA ASP A 170 -35.94 -16.82 7.26
C ASP A 170 -35.80 -18.18 7.99
N TYR A 171 -34.59 -18.73 8.13
CA TYR A 171 -34.32 -20.06 8.71
C TYR A 171 -33.36 -19.99 9.91
N SER A 172 -33.56 -20.90 10.86
CA SER A 172 -32.72 -21.05 12.07
C SER A 172 -31.39 -21.76 11.81
N SER A 173 -31.36 -22.74 10.89
CA SER A 173 -30.15 -23.33 10.33
C SER A 173 -29.92 -22.76 8.94
N VAL A 174 -28.77 -22.16 8.70
CA VAL A 174 -28.55 -21.31 7.52
C VAL A 174 -27.37 -21.82 6.71
N VAL A 175 -27.61 -22.04 5.42
CA VAL A 175 -26.57 -22.21 4.40
C VAL A 175 -26.85 -21.21 3.30
N GLU A 176 -25.91 -20.32 3.05
CA GLU A 176 -26.12 -19.19 2.15
C GLU A 176 -24.99 -19.00 1.17
N ILE A 177 -25.38 -18.67 -0.07
CA ILE A 177 -24.49 -18.63 -1.22
C ILE A 177 -24.26 -17.18 -1.63
N PHE A 178 -22.99 -16.79 -1.72
CA PHE A 178 -22.58 -15.45 -2.10
C PHE A 178 -21.74 -15.51 -3.39
N PRO A 179 -22.24 -14.99 -4.52
CA PRO A 179 -21.43 -14.86 -5.72
C PRO A 179 -20.36 -13.79 -5.51
N LEU A 180 -19.11 -14.16 -5.73
CA LEU A 180 -17.94 -13.30 -5.59
C LEU A 180 -17.19 -13.21 -6.91
N GLU A 181 -16.51 -12.08 -7.11
CA GLU A 181 -15.55 -11.91 -8.19
C GLU A 181 -14.19 -11.57 -7.60
N ILE A 182 -13.21 -12.43 -7.85
CA ILE A 182 -11.84 -12.30 -7.36
C ILE A 182 -10.92 -12.32 -8.57
N LYS A 183 -10.22 -11.21 -8.84
CA LYS A 183 -9.30 -11.08 -10.00
C LYS A 183 -9.95 -11.49 -11.35
N ASN A 184 -11.18 -11.07 -11.60
CA ASN A 184 -11.96 -11.37 -12.81
C ASN A 184 -12.39 -12.84 -12.96
N GLU A 185 -12.22 -13.66 -11.93
CA GLU A 185 -12.77 -15.02 -11.86
C GLU A 185 -13.96 -15.05 -10.90
N ARG A 186 -14.98 -15.84 -11.26
CA ARG A 186 -16.21 -15.99 -10.47
C ARG A 186 -16.04 -17.12 -9.46
N TYR A 187 -16.49 -16.86 -8.24
CA TYR A 187 -16.51 -17.84 -7.15
C TYR A 187 -17.87 -17.83 -6.47
N TYR A 188 -18.24 -18.94 -5.87
CA TYR A 188 -19.34 -19.03 -4.90
C TYR A 188 -18.76 -19.25 -3.51
N ALA A 189 -19.02 -18.31 -2.60
CA ALA A 189 -18.76 -18.50 -1.18
C ALA A 189 -20.02 -19.08 -0.54
N VAL A 190 -19.92 -20.27 0.02
CA VAL A 190 -21.00 -20.96 0.72
C VAL A 190 -20.70 -20.89 2.22
N SER A 191 -21.56 -20.21 2.96
CA SER A 191 -21.43 -20.03 4.41
C SER A 191 -22.54 -20.78 5.12
N GLY A 192 -22.16 -21.76 5.94
CA GLY A 192 -23.07 -22.50 6.82
C GLY A 192 -22.89 -22.06 8.28
N TYR A 193 -23.99 -21.83 9.00
CA TYR A 193 -23.95 -21.59 10.44
C TYR A 193 -25.21 -22.07 11.16
N ASN A 194 -25.04 -22.40 12.45
CA ASN A 194 -26.11 -22.90 13.31
C ASN A 194 -26.85 -24.12 12.73
N LEU A 195 -26.11 -25.02 12.06
CA LEU A 195 -26.71 -26.20 11.46
C LEU A 195 -27.03 -27.25 12.53
N SER A 196 -28.28 -27.73 12.53
CA SER A 196 -28.70 -28.88 13.32
C SER A 196 -27.91 -30.12 12.95
N SER A 197 -27.72 -31.03 13.93
CA SER A 197 -27.14 -32.36 13.70
C SER A 197 -27.98 -33.24 12.77
N ASP A 198 -29.25 -32.88 12.53
CA ASP A 198 -30.12 -33.60 11.61
C ASP A 198 -29.77 -33.34 10.13
N ILE A 199 -28.99 -32.29 9.87
CA ILE A 199 -28.56 -31.90 8.53
C ILE A 199 -27.25 -32.63 8.22
N HIS A 200 -27.30 -33.49 7.20
CA HIS A 200 -26.13 -34.26 6.73
C HIS A 200 -25.57 -33.73 5.41
N PHE A 201 -26.42 -33.12 4.58
CA PHE A 201 -25.99 -32.52 3.32
C PHE A 201 -26.60 -31.13 3.12
N TYR A 202 -25.89 -30.28 2.41
CA TYR A 202 -26.46 -29.09 1.81
C TYR A 202 -26.45 -29.21 0.29
N GLY A 203 -27.49 -28.73 -0.36
CA GLY A 203 -27.61 -28.65 -1.81
C GLY A 203 -27.27 -27.26 -2.31
N MET A 204 -26.66 -27.21 -3.48
CA MET A 204 -26.57 -26.01 -4.30
C MET A 204 -27.59 -26.15 -5.42
N ASP A 205 -28.66 -25.37 -5.36
CA ASP A 205 -29.85 -25.57 -6.19
C ASP A 205 -29.78 -24.70 -7.45
N TYR A 206 -29.77 -25.37 -8.59
CA TYR A 206 -29.75 -24.75 -9.90
C TYR A 206 -31.15 -24.79 -10.53
N ASP A 207 -31.69 -23.62 -10.83
CA ASP A 207 -32.78 -23.50 -11.79
C ASP A 207 -32.22 -23.79 -13.19
N ALA A 208 -32.86 -24.72 -13.90
CA ALA A 208 -32.57 -25.03 -15.30
C ALA A 208 -33.88 -25.29 -16.06
N TYR A 209 -33.80 -25.46 -17.38
CA TYR A 209 -34.99 -25.58 -18.23
C TYR A 209 -34.89 -26.81 -19.12
N MET A 210 -35.97 -27.59 -19.24
CA MET A 210 -36.02 -28.77 -20.12
C MET A 210 -35.89 -28.42 -21.61
N ASN A 211 -36.29 -27.20 -21.99
CA ASN A 211 -36.22 -26.70 -23.37
C ASN A 211 -35.41 -25.41 -23.44
N PRO A 212 -34.80 -25.09 -24.60
CA PRO A 212 -34.15 -23.80 -24.80
C PRO A 212 -35.11 -22.62 -24.55
N GLY A 213 -34.67 -21.67 -23.72
CA GLY A 213 -35.44 -20.48 -23.34
C GLY A 213 -35.63 -20.38 -21.83
N TYR A 214 -36.54 -19.50 -21.41
CA TYR A 214 -36.82 -19.20 -20.00
C TYR A 214 -38.31 -19.38 -19.67
N LEU A 215 -38.93 -20.44 -20.20
CA LEU A 215 -40.35 -20.72 -19.97
C LEU A 215 -40.55 -21.34 -18.58
N SER A 216 -41.27 -20.66 -17.69
CA SER A 216 -41.45 -21.11 -16.29
C SER A 216 -42.04 -22.51 -16.14
N LYS A 217 -42.90 -22.94 -17.07
CA LYS A 217 -43.48 -24.29 -17.09
C LYS A 217 -42.48 -25.41 -17.36
N ASP A 218 -41.33 -25.07 -17.96
CA ASP A 218 -40.28 -26.02 -18.31
C ASP A 218 -39.12 -25.95 -17.30
N ARG A 219 -39.25 -25.12 -16.26
CA ARG A 219 -38.24 -24.91 -15.23
C ARG A 219 -38.21 -26.11 -14.29
N VAL A 220 -37.01 -26.60 -14.05
CA VAL A 220 -36.70 -27.67 -13.10
C VAL A 220 -35.60 -27.20 -12.16
N THR A 221 -35.57 -27.76 -10.96
CA THR A 221 -34.51 -27.52 -9.99
C THR A 221 -33.63 -28.76 -9.94
N GLN A 222 -32.33 -28.56 -10.09
CA GLN A 222 -31.32 -29.60 -9.94
C GLN A 222 -30.36 -29.20 -8.82
N SER A 223 -30.18 -30.09 -7.85
CA SER A 223 -29.37 -29.83 -6.67
C SER A 223 -28.07 -30.63 -6.72
N ILE A 224 -26.93 -29.95 -6.56
CA ILE A 224 -25.66 -30.62 -6.29
C ILE A 224 -25.47 -30.69 -4.78
N GLN A 225 -25.35 -31.89 -4.23
CA GLN A 225 -25.22 -32.09 -2.78
C GLN A 225 -23.77 -32.17 -2.32
N PHE A 226 -23.54 -31.65 -1.11
CA PHE A 226 -22.26 -31.62 -0.40
C PHE A 226 -22.46 -32.07 1.03
N GLU A 227 -21.53 -32.87 1.55
CA GLU A 227 -21.57 -33.35 2.93
C GLU A 227 -21.27 -32.22 3.92
N VAL A 228 -22.13 -32.06 4.94
CA VAL A 228 -21.90 -31.13 6.05
C VAL A 228 -20.92 -31.77 7.03
N LYS A 229 -19.67 -31.30 6.98
CA LYS A 229 -18.61 -31.78 7.89
C LYS A 229 -18.62 -31.11 9.25
N ASN A 230 -19.04 -29.84 9.29
CA ASN A 230 -19.08 -29.02 10.49
C ASN A 230 -20.38 -28.21 10.52
N PRO A 231 -20.97 -27.96 11.70
CA PRO A 231 -22.19 -27.16 11.82
C PRO A 231 -21.99 -25.67 11.53
N GLN A 232 -20.72 -25.26 11.39
CA GLN A 232 -20.31 -23.92 10.97
C GLN A 232 -19.15 -24.07 9.99
N PHE A 233 -19.25 -23.44 8.82
CA PHE A 233 -18.22 -23.50 7.78
C PHE A 233 -18.28 -22.31 6.84
N LEU A 234 -17.19 -22.11 6.11
CA LEU A 234 -17.11 -21.29 4.92
C LEU A 234 -16.32 -22.07 3.88
N GLU A 235 -16.93 -22.27 2.71
CA GLU A 235 -16.33 -22.99 1.59
C GLU A 235 -16.37 -22.09 0.35
N ILE A 236 -15.26 -22.01 -0.39
CA ILE A 236 -15.15 -21.23 -1.63
C ILE A 236 -14.96 -22.18 -2.81
N TYR A 237 -15.85 -22.06 -3.79
CA TYR A 237 -15.84 -22.87 -5.00
C TYR A 237 -15.65 -21.99 -6.24
N PRO A 238 -14.79 -22.36 -7.21
CA PRO A 238 -14.79 -21.75 -8.52
C PRO A 238 -16.15 -21.96 -9.19
N ALA A 239 -16.75 -20.88 -9.70
CA ALA A 239 -18.11 -20.96 -10.24
C ALA A 239 -18.18 -21.86 -11.48
N ASP A 240 -17.19 -21.77 -12.36
CA ASP A 240 -17.19 -22.53 -13.62
C ASP A 240 -17.08 -24.05 -13.36
N GLU A 241 -16.33 -24.48 -12.34
CA GLU A 241 -16.25 -25.90 -11.95
C GLU A 241 -17.59 -26.43 -11.40
N LEU A 242 -18.29 -25.62 -10.61
CA LEU A 242 -19.61 -25.99 -10.09
C LEU A 242 -20.68 -26.01 -11.18
N ASP A 243 -20.66 -25.01 -12.06
CA ASP A 243 -21.59 -24.91 -13.19
C ASP A 243 -21.39 -26.11 -14.14
N GLU A 244 -20.14 -26.52 -14.42
CA GLU A 244 -19.84 -27.74 -15.18
C GLU A 244 -20.31 -29.02 -14.46
N ARG A 245 -20.10 -29.10 -13.14
CA ARG A 245 -20.57 -30.23 -12.34
C ARG A 245 -22.10 -30.35 -12.38
N ALA A 246 -22.82 -29.23 -12.32
CA ALA A 246 -24.29 -29.20 -12.44
C ALA A 246 -24.75 -29.83 -13.75
N VAL A 247 -24.10 -29.47 -14.86
CA VAL A 247 -24.42 -30.01 -16.18
C VAL A 247 -24.11 -31.51 -16.25
N ASN A 248 -22.96 -31.94 -15.72
CA ASN A 248 -22.49 -33.31 -15.83
C ASN A 248 -23.24 -34.31 -14.93
N GLU A 249 -23.71 -33.87 -13.76
CA GLU A 249 -24.52 -34.71 -12.86
C GLU A 249 -25.98 -34.80 -13.30
N SER A 250 -26.39 -33.99 -14.29
CA SER A 250 -27.76 -34.04 -14.80
C SER A 250 -27.98 -35.30 -15.64
N SER A 251 -29.01 -36.06 -15.29
CA SER A 251 -29.47 -37.20 -16.09
C SER A 251 -30.19 -36.78 -17.39
N GLU A 252 -30.57 -35.51 -17.48
CA GLU A 252 -31.34 -34.95 -18.60
C GLU A 252 -30.57 -33.80 -19.26
N THR A 253 -30.87 -33.51 -20.53
CA THR A 253 -30.31 -32.33 -21.18
C THR A 253 -31.10 -31.09 -20.77
N LEU A 254 -30.56 -30.30 -19.86
CA LEU A 254 -31.16 -29.04 -19.42
C LEU A 254 -30.40 -27.83 -19.97
N TYR A 255 -31.08 -26.69 -19.98
CA TYR A 255 -30.58 -25.44 -20.53
C TYR A 255 -30.61 -24.33 -19.47
N ASN A 256 -29.74 -23.34 -19.63
CA ASN A 256 -29.73 -22.10 -18.86
C ASN A 256 -29.64 -22.30 -17.33
N TYR A 257 -28.71 -23.15 -16.89
CA TYR A 257 -28.41 -23.37 -15.48
C TYR A 257 -28.11 -22.06 -14.75
N ARG A 258 -28.78 -21.87 -13.62
CA ARG A 258 -28.59 -20.72 -12.74
C ARG A 258 -28.71 -21.16 -11.30
N LEU A 259 -27.63 -21.02 -10.54
CA LEU A 259 -27.65 -21.21 -9.11
C LEU A 259 -28.56 -20.16 -8.45
N THR A 260 -29.53 -20.62 -7.66
CA THR A 260 -30.55 -19.77 -7.04
C THR A 260 -30.45 -19.74 -5.52
N GLU A 261 -30.37 -20.90 -4.89
CA GLU A 261 -30.46 -21.03 -3.43
C GLU A 261 -29.74 -22.29 -2.92
N ALA A 262 -29.82 -22.51 -1.62
CA ALA A 262 -29.30 -23.71 -0.98
C ALA A 262 -30.42 -24.41 -0.21
N SER A 263 -30.44 -25.74 -0.31
CA SER A 263 -31.35 -26.61 0.43
C SER A 263 -30.61 -27.47 1.43
N LEU A 264 -31.32 -28.00 2.42
CA LEU A 264 -30.77 -28.82 3.52
C LEU A 264 -31.37 -30.21 3.45
N TYR A 265 -30.56 -31.26 3.66
CA TYR A 265 -30.98 -32.65 3.54
C TYR A 265 -30.56 -33.49 4.73
N ASP A 266 -31.40 -34.46 5.08
CA ASP A 266 -31.13 -35.47 6.11
C ASP A 266 -30.17 -36.57 5.61
N ALA A 267 -29.81 -37.51 6.50
CA ALA A 267 -28.93 -38.64 6.15
C ALA A 267 -29.48 -39.58 5.06
N ASN A 268 -30.80 -39.56 4.83
CA ASN A 268 -31.47 -40.37 3.82
C ASN A 268 -31.60 -39.63 2.48
N GLY A 269 -31.16 -38.37 2.39
CA GLY A 269 -31.28 -37.51 1.22
C GLY A 269 -32.64 -36.84 1.08
N ASN A 270 -33.49 -36.84 2.10
CA ASN A 270 -34.75 -36.09 2.08
C ASN A 270 -34.46 -34.61 2.36
N GLU A 271 -35.09 -33.73 1.59
CA GLU A 271 -35.02 -32.29 1.83
C GLU A 271 -35.78 -31.92 3.11
N ILE A 272 -35.12 -31.19 3.99
CA ILE A 272 -35.61 -30.80 5.32
C ILE A 272 -35.47 -29.29 5.58
N THR A 273 -35.18 -28.48 4.55
CA THR A 273 -34.99 -27.02 4.66
C THR A 273 -36.14 -26.34 5.42
N GLU A 274 -37.38 -26.67 5.06
CA GLU A 274 -38.58 -26.06 5.64
C GLU A 274 -38.79 -26.39 7.13
N ASN A 275 -38.16 -27.44 7.65
CA ASN A 275 -38.24 -27.77 9.07
C ASN A 275 -37.57 -26.71 9.95
N PHE A 276 -36.69 -25.88 9.38
CA PHE A 276 -35.93 -24.86 10.08
C PHE A 276 -36.47 -23.45 9.87
N ARG A 277 -37.59 -23.28 9.16
CA ARG A 277 -38.17 -21.95 8.88
C ARG A 277 -38.62 -21.28 10.18
N ASN A 278 -38.17 -20.04 10.38
CA ASN A 278 -38.58 -19.19 11.48
C ASN A 278 -40.01 -18.68 11.25
N GLU A 279 -40.82 -18.65 12.31
CA GLU A 279 -42.21 -18.16 12.23
C GLU A 279 -42.30 -16.65 11.94
N ASN A 280 -41.33 -15.88 12.44
CA ASN A 280 -41.26 -14.44 12.26
C ASN A 280 -39.85 -14.06 11.79
N PRO A 281 -39.65 -13.78 10.49
CA PRO A 281 -38.35 -13.35 9.99
C PRO A 281 -38.02 -11.96 10.54
N GLY A 282 -36.77 -11.77 10.99
CA GLY A 282 -36.30 -10.53 11.57
C GLY A 282 -36.20 -9.35 10.60
N VAL A 283 -35.67 -8.24 11.13
CA VAL A 283 -35.44 -7.01 10.35
C VAL A 283 -34.36 -7.26 9.30
N ARG A 284 -34.68 -7.05 8.02
CA ARG A 284 -33.72 -7.21 6.92
C ARG A 284 -32.75 -6.03 6.87
N ALA A 285 -31.45 -6.33 6.91
CA ALA A 285 -30.40 -5.34 6.71
C ALA A 285 -30.26 -4.92 5.23
N HIS A 286 -29.44 -3.89 4.97
CA HIS A 286 -29.05 -3.53 3.61
C HIS A 286 -28.26 -4.67 2.94
N SER A 287 -28.17 -4.71 1.60
CA SER A 287 -27.55 -5.82 0.86
C SER A 287 -26.02 -5.90 0.93
N GLY A 288 -25.37 -5.09 1.76
CA GLY A 288 -23.91 -4.90 1.77
C GLY A 288 -23.45 -3.62 1.07
N ALA A 289 -22.15 -3.41 1.04
CA ALA A 289 -21.52 -2.20 0.51
C ALA A 289 -20.16 -2.49 -0.14
N GLY A 290 -19.68 -1.59 -0.99
CA GLY A 290 -18.36 -1.69 -1.62
C GLY A 290 -17.56 -0.39 -1.51
N LYS A 291 -16.24 -0.48 -1.33
CA LYS A 291 -15.35 0.68 -1.44
C LYS A 291 -15.24 1.07 -2.92
N ALA A 292 -15.75 2.25 -3.26
CA ALA A 292 -15.64 2.81 -4.60
C ALA A 292 -14.21 3.28 -4.95
N GLU A 293 -13.44 3.73 -3.95
CA GLU A 293 -12.18 4.44 -4.16
C GLU A 293 -10.92 3.62 -3.84
N LEU A 294 -10.88 2.36 -4.31
CA LEU A 294 -9.76 1.45 -4.02
C LEU A 294 -8.38 1.96 -4.50
N PHE A 295 -8.36 2.87 -5.49
CA PHE A 295 -7.16 3.46 -6.09
C PHE A 295 -6.70 4.76 -5.40
N LEU A 296 -7.59 5.45 -4.69
CA LEU A 296 -7.33 6.79 -4.13
C LEU A 296 -6.19 6.80 -3.10
N LEU A 297 -6.05 5.72 -2.32
CA LEU A 297 -4.89 5.50 -1.45
C LEU A 297 -3.57 5.67 -2.22
N TYR A 298 -3.45 5.03 -3.39
CA TYR A 298 -2.22 5.07 -4.17
C TYR A 298 -2.00 6.43 -4.83
N ILE A 299 -3.07 7.15 -5.17
CA ILE A 299 -2.98 8.55 -5.60
C ILE A 299 -2.38 9.41 -4.48
N TYR A 300 -2.90 9.29 -3.25
CA TYR A 300 -2.39 10.07 -2.11
C TYR A 300 -0.94 9.75 -1.79
N ILE A 301 -0.56 8.47 -1.82
CA ILE A 301 0.85 8.07 -1.67
C ILE A 301 1.71 8.67 -2.79
N ALA A 302 1.24 8.64 -4.04
CA ALA A 302 1.97 9.22 -5.17
C ALA A 302 2.15 10.75 -5.03
N ILE A 303 1.14 11.46 -4.56
CA ILE A 303 1.22 12.91 -4.27
C ILE A 303 2.26 13.18 -3.18
N VAL A 304 2.23 12.42 -2.08
CA VAL A 304 3.20 12.54 -0.98
C VAL A 304 4.63 12.29 -1.48
N ILE A 305 4.83 11.26 -2.29
CA ILE A 305 6.14 10.96 -2.90
C ILE A 305 6.57 12.09 -3.85
N GLY A 306 5.68 12.59 -4.70
CA GLY A 306 5.96 13.69 -5.63
C GLY A 306 6.41 14.97 -4.92
N LEU A 307 5.69 15.38 -3.88
CA LEU A 307 6.06 16.52 -3.03
C LEU A 307 7.40 16.26 -2.32
N GLY A 308 7.62 15.05 -1.82
CA GLY A 308 8.87 14.63 -1.20
C GLY A 308 10.08 14.77 -2.14
N ILE A 309 9.93 14.37 -3.40
CA ILE A 309 10.98 14.50 -4.42
C ILE A 309 11.28 15.97 -4.73
N ILE A 310 10.24 16.80 -4.87
CA ILE A 310 10.40 18.25 -5.13
C ILE A 310 11.17 18.91 -3.97
N MET A 311 10.78 18.63 -2.73
CA MET A 311 11.44 19.19 -1.54
C MET A 311 12.88 18.68 -1.39
N THR A 312 13.12 17.39 -1.63
CA THR A 312 14.47 16.81 -1.58
C THR A 312 15.37 17.43 -2.64
N ARG A 313 14.86 17.61 -3.87
CA ARG A 313 15.59 18.30 -4.94
C ARG A 313 15.93 19.72 -4.55
N TYR A 314 14.98 20.48 -4.01
CA TYR A 314 15.21 21.85 -3.54
C TYR A 314 16.41 21.96 -2.59
N PHE A 315 16.59 21.00 -1.67
CA PHE A 315 17.76 21.00 -0.77
C PHE A 315 19.07 20.52 -1.41
N LEU A 316 19.01 19.81 -2.55
CA LEU A 316 20.18 19.24 -3.25
C LEU A 316 20.65 20.07 -4.45
N THR A 317 19.78 20.83 -5.12
CA THR A 317 20.15 21.80 -6.16
C THR A 317 20.49 23.14 -5.52
N GLU A 318 21.76 23.30 -5.14
CA GLU A 318 22.61 24.51 -5.02
C GLU A 318 23.79 24.25 -4.05
#